data_AF-A0A7S2HE95-F1
#
_entry.id   AF-A0A7S2HE95-F1
#
_cell.length_a   1.000
_cell.length_b   1.000
_cell.length_c   1.000
_cell.angle_alpha   90.00
_cell.angle_beta   90.00
_cell.angle_gamma   90.00
#
_symmetry.space_group_name_H-M   'P 1'
#
loop_
_entity.id
_entity.type
_entity.pdbx_description
1 polymer ?
#
loop_
_entity_poly.entity_id
_entity_poly.type
_entity_poly.pdbx_seq_one_letter_code
_entity_poly.pdbx_strand_id
1 'polypeptide(L)'
;MGMCEGDCDSNADCDAGLICHLRNDLSEVPGCSGSGTAAWDYCVIPPILHVKLDPSATLGLCEGDCDSDADCNGGLKCYHRTAPDEPIPGCSGTGTQAWDYCVDEIHMSSYVGLKRSVDDTTCVDVSWGSICLNGVT
;
A
#
# COMPACT_ATOMS: atom_id res chain seq x y z
N MET A 1 -6.22 7.03 -13.11
CA MET A 1 -6.69 8.09 -12.20
C MET A 1 -5.98 7.91 -10.87
N GLY A 2 -5.45 8.99 -10.32
CA GLY A 2 -4.68 8.98 -9.08
C GLY A 2 -5.53 8.88 -7.81
N MET A 3 -4.87 8.79 -6.66
CA MET A 3 -5.53 8.75 -5.36
C MET A 3 -6.42 9.99 -5.14
N CYS A 4 -7.63 9.77 -4.64
CA CYS A 4 -8.66 10.80 -4.43
C CYS A 4 -9.20 11.47 -5.70
N GLU A 5 -8.85 10.95 -6.89
CA GLU A 5 -9.57 11.26 -8.12
C GLU A 5 -10.79 10.34 -8.23
N GLY A 6 -11.90 10.88 -8.75
CA GLY A 6 -13.18 10.19 -8.72
C GLY A 6 -13.91 10.16 -10.04
N ASP A 7 -15.04 9.43 -10.03
CA ASP A 7 -15.75 8.89 -11.19
C ASP A 7 -15.05 7.66 -11.81
N CYS A 8 -14.39 6.83 -10.98
CA CYS A 8 -13.95 5.50 -11.41
C CYS A 8 -15.15 4.54 -11.41
N ASP A 9 -15.23 3.61 -12.36
CA ASP A 9 -16.27 2.56 -12.36
C ASP A 9 -15.70 1.20 -11.96
N SER A 10 -14.37 1.05 -12.06
CA SER A 10 -13.63 -0.16 -11.80
C SER A 10 -12.18 0.12 -11.38
N ASN A 11 -11.50 -0.88 -10.83
CA ASN A 11 -10.08 -0.76 -10.49
C ASN A 11 -9.20 -0.40 -11.70
N ALA A 12 -9.63 -0.69 -12.93
CA ALA A 12 -8.87 -0.40 -14.15
C ALA A 12 -8.84 1.10 -14.50
N ASP A 13 -9.76 1.91 -13.93
CA ASP A 13 -9.77 3.36 -14.11
C ASP A 13 -8.72 4.03 -13.20
N CYS A 14 -8.31 3.33 -12.14
CA CYS A 14 -7.32 3.79 -11.19
C CYS A 14 -5.89 3.47 -11.63
N ASP A 15 -4.95 4.30 -11.17
CA ASP A 15 -3.52 4.04 -11.37
C ASP A 15 -3.11 2.76 -10.64
N ALA A 16 -1.99 2.18 -11.05
CA ALA A 16 -1.52 0.89 -10.54
C ALA A 16 -1.44 0.85 -9.00
N GLY A 17 -2.00 -0.21 -8.42
CA GLY A 17 -2.06 -0.44 -6.97
C GLY A 17 -3.12 0.36 -6.20
N LEU A 18 -4.01 1.08 -6.89
CA LEU A 18 -5.22 1.66 -6.29
C LEU A 18 -6.45 0.81 -6.62
N ILE A 19 -7.49 0.94 -5.80
CA ILE A 19 -8.81 0.34 -6.04
C ILE A 19 -9.86 1.42 -6.19
N CYS A 20 -10.92 1.12 -6.94
CA CYS A 20 -12.08 1.98 -7.02
C CYS A 20 -12.98 1.76 -5.80
N HIS A 21 -13.06 2.75 -4.92
CA HIS A 21 -13.94 2.75 -3.76
C HIS A 21 -15.35 3.20 -4.18
N LEU A 22 -16.19 2.20 -4.41
CA LEU A 22 -17.58 2.41 -4.80
C LEU A 22 -18.40 2.96 -3.63
N ARG A 23 -19.14 4.05 -3.84
CA ARG A 23 -19.99 4.71 -2.86
C ARG A 23 -21.21 5.35 -3.52
N ASN A 24 -22.34 5.35 -2.81
CA ASN A 24 -23.62 5.82 -3.35
C ASN A 24 -24.07 7.19 -2.82
N ASP A 25 -23.33 7.79 -1.88
CA ASP A 25 -23.71 9.02 -1.19
C ASP A 25 -22.51 9.97 -0.99
N LEU A 26 -22.53 10.83 0.04
CA LEU A 26 -21.42 11.71 0.42
C LEU A 26 -20.59 11.13 1.58
N SER A 27 -20.54 9.80 1.72
CA SER A 27 -19.66 9.15 2.68
C SER A 27 -18.22 9.59 2.47
N GLU A 28 -17.49 9.69 3.57
CA GLU A 28 -16.06 9.98 3.54
C GLU A 28 -15.32 8.94 2.70
N VAL A 29 -14.35 9.40 1.93
CA VAL A 29 -13.49 8.55 1.10
C VAL A 29 -12.21 8.27 1.90
N PRO A 30 -11.89 7.00 2.19
CA PRO A 30 -10.72 6.65 2.99
C PRO A 30 -9.42 7.28 2.46
N GLY A 31 -8.70 7.98 3.34
CA GLY A 31 -7.42 8.63 3.00
C GLY A 31 -7.56 9.94 2.23
N CYS A 32 -8.77 10.42 1.96
CA CYS A 32 -9.02 11.65 1.22
C CYS A 32 -9.65 12.73 2.10
N SER A 33 -9.37 14.00 1.78
CA SER A 33 -9.96 15.16 2.48
C SER A 33 -11.13 15.72 1.68
N GLY A 34 -12.13 16.27 2.37
CA GLY A 34 -13.31 16.90 1.76
C GLY A 34 -14.51 15.97 1.60
N SER A 35 -15.62 16.48 1.07
CA SER A 35 -16.90 15.76 1.01
C SER A 35 -17.12 14.98 -0.29
N GLY A 36 -16.25 15.15 -1.29
CA GLY A 36 -16.44 14.56 -2.62
C GLY A 36 -17.69 15.07 -3.36
N THR A 37 -18.02 14.41 -4.46
CA THR A 37 -19.18 14.69 -5.33
C THR A 37 -20.18 13.55 -5.22
N ALA A 38 -21.45 13.82 -4.93
CA ALA A 38 -22.45 12.74 -4.81
C ALA A 38 -22.50 11.85 -6.06
N ALA A 39 -22.64 10.53 -5.87
CA ALA A 39 -22.66 9.50 -6.91
C ALA A 39 -21.33 9.29 -7.70
N TRP A 40 -20.22 9.91 -7.26
CA TRP A 40 -18.88 9.55 -7.75
C TRP A 40 -18.20 8.53 -6.84
N ASP A 41 -17.50 7.60 -7.44
CA ASP A 41 -16.56 6.68 -6.76
C ASP A 41 -15.15 7.25 -6.82
N TYR A 42 -14.22 6.74 -6.01
CA TYR A 42 -12.88 7.34 -5.92
C TYR A 42 -11.78 6.29 -5.84
N CYS A 43 -10.66 6.58 -6.49
CA CYS A 43 -9.47 5.75 -6.38
C CYS A 43 -8.81 5.95 -5.01
N VAL A 44 -8.63 4.86 -4.26
CA VAL A 44 -8.04 4.87 -2.92
C VAL A 44 -6.97 3.79 -2.78
N ILE A 45 -6.14 3.96 -1.75
CA ILE A 45 -5.21 2.91 -1.34
C ILE A 45 -6.02 1.73 -0.78
N PRO A 46 -5.87 0.51 -1.31
CA PRO A 46 -6.61 -0.65 -0.83
C PRO A 46 -6.43 -0.87 0.68
N PRO A 47 -7.51 -1.11 1.43
CA PRO A 47 -7.40 -1.43 2.84
C PRO A 47 -6.85 -2.84 3.01
N ILE A 48 -6.14 -3.06 4.11
CA ILE A 48 -5.71 -4.40 4.51
C ILE A 48 -6.94 -5.28 4.76
N LEU A 49 -6.91 -6.49 4.19
CA LEU A 49 -7.94 -7.50 4.39
C LEU A 49 -7.35 -8.73 5.10
N HIS A 50 -8.05 -9.19 6.13
CA HIS A 50 -7.62 -10.28 6.99
C HIS A 50 -8.28 -11.61 6.57
N VAL A 51 -7.70 -12.32 5.60
CA VAL A 51 -8.32 -13.51 4.99
C VAL A 51 -8.00 -14.82 5.77
N LYS A 52 -6.72 -15.11 6.10
CA LYS A 52 -6.18 -16.25 6.95
C LYS A 52 -6.57 -17.69 6.53
N LEU A 53 -5.95 -18.83 6.91
CA LEU A 53 -4.58 -19.28 7.26
C LEU A 53 -4.20 -20.49 6.36
N ASP A 54 -4.97 -20.71 5.29
CA ASP A 54 -4.81 -21.81 4.33
C ASP A 54 -5.53 -21.34 3.06
N PRO A 55 -4.86 -20.56 2.20
CA PRO A 55 -5.48 -20.03 1.00
C PRO A 55 -5.87 -21.20 0.09
N SER A 56 -7.16 -21.55 0.05
CA SER A 56 -7.70 -22.45 -0.98
C SER A 56 -7.63 -21.83 -2.39
N ALA A 57 -7.27 -20.54 -2.46
CA ALA A 57 -7.06 -19.73 -3.64
C ALA A 57 -5.98 -18.69 -3.36
N THR A 58 -5.33 -18.18 -4.41
CA THR A 58 -4.32 -17.12 -4.33
C THR A 58 -4.90 -15.79 -3.83
N LEU A 59 -4.16 -15.12 -2.95
CA LEU A 59 -4.48 -13.87 -2.27
C LEU A 59 -4.31 -12.65 -3.19
N GLY A 60 -5.21 -11.68 -3.04
CA GLY A 60 -5.18 -10.39 -3.73
C GLY A 60 -4.26 -9.35 -3.07
N LEU A 61 -4.18 -8.17 -3.67
CA LEU A 61 -3.44 -7.03 -3.13
C LEU A 61 -3.98 -6.65 -1.73
N CYS A 62 -3.07 -6.45 -0.78
CA CYS A 62 -3.35 -6.13 0.63
C CYS A 62 -4.07 -7.23 1.43
N GLU A 63 -4.12 -8.46 0.89
CA GLU A 63 -4.63 -9.62 1.60
C GLU A 63 -3.49 -10.39 2.27
N GLY A 64 -3.74 -10.87 3.49
CA GLY A 64 -2.85 -11.77 4.23
C GLY A 64 -3.60 -13.03 4.68
N ASP A 65 -2.94 -14.11 5.08
CA ASP A 65 -1.56 -14.24 5.55
C ASP A 65 -0.74 -15.07 4.54
N CYS A 66 0.05 -14.44 3.66
CA CYS A 66 0.84 -15.18 2.66
C CYS A 66 2.11 -15.77 3.28
N ASP A 67 2.54 -16.97 2.88
CA ASP A 67 3.82 -17.54 3.32
C ASP A 67 4.91 -17.39 2.23
N SER A 68 4.49 -17.22 0.98
CA SER A 68 5.37 -17.06 -0.18
C SER A 68 4.69 -16.31 -1.32
N ASP A 69 5.49 -15.87 -2.30
CA ASP A 69 4.96 -15.28 -3.55
C ASP A 69 3.94 -16.16 -4.27
N ALA A 70 4.00 -17.48 -4.09
CA ALA A 70 3.08 -18.42 -4.71
C ALA A 70 1.66 -18.35 -4.13
N ASP A 71 1.51 -17.79 -2.93
CA ASP A 71 0.22 -17.59 -2.29
C ASP A 71 -0.47 -16.33 -2.81
N CYS A 72 0.24 -15.47 -3.56
CA CYS A 72 -0.29 -14.24 -4.11
C CYS A 72 -0.74 -14.40 -5.57
N ASN A 73 -1.77 -13.66 -5.97
CA ASN A 73 -2.21 -13.55 -7.35
C ASN A 73 -1.07 -13.01 -8.25
N GLY A 74 -1.07 -13.44 -9.51
CA GLY A 74 0.04 -13.19 -10.44
C GLY A 74 0.48 -11.71 -10.50
N GLY A 75 1.79 -11.49 -10.35
CA GLY A 75 2.41 -10.16 -10.35
C GLY A 75 2.56 -9.53 -8.95
N LEU A 76 1.98 -10.13 -7.91
CA LEU A 76 2.16 -9.70 -6.53
C LEU A 76 3.29 -10.49 -5.84
N LYS A 77 3.79 -9.95 -4.73
CA LYS A 77 4.78 -10.59 -3.85
C LYS A 77 4.31 -10.64 -2.42
N CYS A 78 4.80 -11.65 -1.70
CA CYS A 78 4.56 -11.72 -0.27
C CYS A 78 5.53 -10.81 0.48
N TYR A 79 5.00 -9.75 1.07
CA TYR A 79 5.77 -8.82 1.89
C TYR A 79 5.82 -9.31 3.33
N HIS A 80 6.97 -9.91 3.67
CA HIS A 80 7.24 -10.41 5.01
C HIS A 80 7.55 -9.28 5.99
N ARG A 81 6.77 -9.21 7.08
CA ARG A 81 6.90 -8.16 8.08
C ARG A 81 7.85 -8.55 9.20
N THR A 82 8.60 -7.57 9.69
CA THR A 82 9.58 -7.71 10.77
C THR A 82 9.08 -7.14 12.10
N ALA A 83 8.13 -6.20 12.06
CA ALA A 83 7.53 -5.60 13.27
C ALA A 83 5.99 -5.61 13.25
N PRO A 84 5.33 -5.73 14.42
CA PRO A 84 3.86 -5.73 14.54
C PRO A 84 3.16 -4.47 14.02
N ASP A 85 3.85 -3.33 14.02
CA ASP A 85 3.30 -2.04 13.58
C ASP A 85 3.92 -1.57 12.26
N GLU A 86 4.69 -2.43 11.58
CA GLU A 86 5.29 -2.12 10.28
C GLU A 86 4.18 -1.85 9.24
N PRO A 87 4.16 -0.67 8.59
CA PRO A 87 3.20 -0.40 7.52
C PRO A 87 3.39 -1.34 6.34
N ILE A 88 2.29 -1.78 5.73
CA ILE A 88 2.31 -2.64 4.54
C ILE A 88 2.40 -1.72 3.31
N PRO A 89 3.42 -1.86 2.44
CA PRO A 89 3.58 -1.00 1.27
C PRO A 89 2.37 -1.03 0.34
N GLY A 90 1.87 0.15 -0.02
CA GLY A 90 0.73 0.26 -0.94
C GLY A 90 -0.62 -0.14 -0.32
N CYS A 91 -0.69 -0.35 0.99
CA CYS A 91 -1.92 -0.72 1.70
C CYS A 91 -2.24 0.26 2.81
N SER A 92 -3.53 0.47 3.07
CA SER A 92 -4.01 1.33 4.16
C SER A 92 -4.50 0.49 5.35
N GLY A 93 -4.32 1.03 6.56
CA GLY A 93 -4.71 0.36 7.81
C GLY A 93 -3.53 -0.31 8.53
N THR A 94 -3.87 -1.17 9.49
CA THR A 94 -2.90 -1.85 10.35
C THR A 94 -2.98 -3.35 10.11
N GLY A 95 -1.85 -3.97 9.79
CA GLY A 95 -1.78 -5.41 9.60
C GLY A 95 -1.89 -6.18 10.92
N THR A 96 -2.28 -7.44 10.82
CA THR A 96 -2.32 -8.37 11.94
C THR A 96 -0.90 -8.77 12.34
N GLN A 97 -0.65 -8.93 13.63
CA GLN A 97 0.66 -9.35 14.14
C GLN A 97 1.04 -10.72 13.56
N ALA A 98 2.31 -10.82 13.14
CA ALA A 98 2.90 -12.02 12.55
C ALA A 98 2.25 -12.47 11.22
N TRP A 99 1.51 -11.60 10.55
CA TRP A 99 1.02 -11.86 9.21
C TRP A 99 1.80 -11.11 8.16
N ASP A 100 1.86 -11.73 6.99
CA ASP A 100 2.44 -11.17 5.79
C ASP A 100 1.35 -10.91 4.75
N TYR A 101 1.64 -10.01 3.81
CA TYR A 101 0.61 -9.45 2.94
C TYR A 101 1.09 -9.39 1.49
N CYS A 102 0.19 -9.71 0.57
CA CYS A 102 0.48 -9.62 -0.86
C CYS A 102 0.49 -8.15 -1.31
N VAL A 103 1.59 -7.71 -1.91
CA VAL A 103 1.80 -6.33 -2.38
C VAL A 103 2.29 -6.30 -3.82
N ASP A 104 2.14 -5.17 -4.49
CA ASP A 104 2.68 -4.95 -5.83
C ASP A 104 4.21 -4.69 -5.79
N GLU A 105 4.95 -5.22 -6.78
CA GLU A 105 6.38 -4.98 -6.99
C GLU A 105 6.78 -3.50 -6.97
N ILE A 106 5.97 -2.62 -7.56
CA ILE A 106 6.24 -1.18 -7.60
C ILE A 106 6.20 -0.55 -6.20
N HIS A 107 5.35 -1.08 -5.31
CA HIS A 107 5.17 -0.58 -3.95
C HIS A 107 6.22 -1.14 -2.97
N MET A 108 6.80 -2.32 -3.24
CA MET A 108 8.02 -2.74 -2.51
C MET A 108 9.23 -1.91 -2.92
N SER A 109 9.43 -1.59 -4.20
CA SER A 109 10.63 -0.86 -4.62
C SER A 109 10.69 0.55 -4.04
N SER A 110 9.54 1.22 -3.88
CA SER A 110 9.47 2.52 -3.20
C SER A 110 9.68 2.39 -1.69
N TYR A 111 9.15 1.34 -1.08
CA TYR A 111 9.34 1.08 0.35
C TYR A 111 10.76 0.60 0.71
N VAL A 112 11.41 -0.20 -0.14
CA VAL A 112 12.83 -0.58 -0.01
C VAL A 112 13.72 0.65 -0.21
N GLY A 113 13.35 1.59 -1.08
CA GLY A 113 13.98 2.91 -1.18
C GLY A 113 13.88 3.72 0.12
N LEU A 114 12.73 3.67 0.79
CA LEU A 114 12.52 4.30 2.10
C LEU A 114 13.18 3.53 3.25
N LYS A 115 13.16 2.19 3.29
CA LYS A 115 13.84 1.37 4.31
C LYS A 115 15.37 1.44 4.19
N ARG A 116 15.90 1.64 2.98
CA ARG A 116 17.32 1.91 2.74
C ARG A 116 17.76 3.30 3.24
N SER A 117 16.80 4.15 3.65
CA SER A 117 17.06 5.40 4.39
C SER A 117 16.99 5.24 5.92
N VAL A 118 16.73 4.03 6.44
CA VAL A 118 16.56 3.77 7.90
C VAL A 118 17.66 2.86 8.49
N ASP A 119 18.81 2.73 7.83
CA ASP A 119 20.05 2.42 8.56
C ASP A 119 21.31 3.05 7.92
N ASP A 120 22.04 3.78 8.75
CA ASP A 120 23.36 4.43 8.61
C ASP A 120 23.55 5.91 8.15
N THR A 121 22.86 6.79 8.88
CA THR A 121 23.40 7.92 9.70
C THR A 121 24.17 9.14 9.17
N THR A 122 24.27 9.43 7.87
CA THR A 122 24.78 10.78 7.47
C THR A 122 24.03 11.50 6.36
N CYS A 123 22.97 10.95 5.76
CA CYS A 123 22.30 11.57 4.62
C CYS A 123 20.80 11.80 4.83
N VAL A 124 20.32 12.99 4.47
CA VAL A 124 18.90 13.36 4.42
C VAL A 124 18.44 13.47 2.98
N ASP A 125 17.36 12.77 2.62
CA ASP A 125 16.77 12.86 1.29
C ASP A 125 15.81 14.06 1.22
N VAL A 126 16.03 14.95 0.26
CA VAL A 126 15.13 16.08 -0.03
C VAL A 126 14.63 16.00 -1.47
N SER A 127 13.59 16.78 -1.80
CA SER A 127 12.86 16.75 -3.07
C SER A 127 13.68 17.05 -4.34
N TRP A 128 14.98 17.31 -4.22
CA TRP A 128 15.92 17.50 -5.33
C TRP A 128 17.19 16.62 -5.24
N GLY A 129 17.20 15.61 -4.36
CA GLY A 129 18.31 14.67 -4.16
C GLY A 129 18.71 14.50 -2.68
N SER A 130 19.66 13.60 -2.42
CA SER A 130 20.19 13.28 -1.08
C SER A 130 21.29 14.26 -0.64
N ILE A 131 21.21 14.80 0.57
CA ILE A 131 22.21 15.67 1.21
C ILE A 131 22.90 14.91 2.35
N CYS A 132 24.20 14.69 2.25
CA CYS A 132 24.98 14.01 3.29
C CYS A 132 25.74 15.01 4.19
N LEU A 133 25.41 15.06 5.48
CA LEU A 133 26.15 15.76 6.53
C LEU A 133 27.26 14.84 7.06
N ASN A 134 28.48 15.03 6.58
CA ASN A 134 29.65 14.36 7.16
C ASN A 134 29.80 14.76 8.63
N GLY A 135 29.73 13.78 9.54
CA GLY A 135 30.03 13.97 10.95
C GLY A 135 31.40 14.61 11.15
N VAL A 136 31.42 15.82 11.69
CA VAL A 136 32.60 16.38 12.35
C VAL A 136 32.61 15.79 13.76
N THR A 137 33.75 15.21 14.14
CA THR A 137 34.07 14.62 15.45
C THR A 137 33.55 15.40 16.64
#